data_AF-A0AA42ZUI0-F1
#
_entry.id   AF-A0AA42ZUI0-F1
#
_cell.length_a   1.000
_cell.length_b   1.000
_cell.length_c   1.000
_cell.angle_alpha   90.00
_cell.angle_beta   90.00
_cell.angle_gamma   90.00
#
_symmetry.space_group_name_H-M   'P 1'
#
loop_
_entity.id
_entity.type
_entity.pdbx_description
1 polymer ?
#
loop_
_entity_poly.entity_id
_entity_poly.type
_entity_poly.pdbx_seq_one_letter_code
_entity_poly.pdbx_strand_id
1 'polypeptide(L)'
;MLHNPPFHIDGSSGGNIYGNWNAANYEAAVRCVLTRIRSTTSGRALANSIRHRIEIVPYDFRNRPNQCDAGANIRPPRTVFNVSRAMATDVFAPATPTCAAIAGQGTGSGSQLQYTPGFFVPGSRLHCIDPGPGMAVDEALYHEIVHAAMNSAGAATPHPLRGFLQHFQSFDEYTAVIVTNVFSSETGRDLRGSYPGTTPLHDPAGFYARNDNAFMIGRVCRLMPVLTRELARVPCNFNPFREFYRASAGLTPHSTRANTRGTSLPF
;
A
#
# COMPACT_ATOMS: atom_id res chain seq x y z
N MET A 1 -8.11 -19.31 18.22
CA MET A 1 -9.24 -18.39 18.10
C MET A 1 -8.96 -17.46 16.93
N LEU A 2 -9.72 -17.55 15.84
CA LEU A 2 -9.59 -16.63 14.71
C LEU A 2 -10.20 -15.30 15.16
N HIS A 3 -9.35 -14.32 15.52
CA HIS A 3 -9.81 -12.95 15.71
C HIS A 3 -10.61 -12.54 14.48
N ASN A 4 -11.80 -11.96 14.71
CA ASN A 4 -12.63 -11.36 13.66
C ASN A 4 -11.71 -10.53 12.74
N PRO A 5 -11.78 -10.71 11.41
CA PRO A 5 -10.87 -10.00 10.53
C PRO A 5 -11.00 -8.49 10.76
N PRO A 6 -9.91 -7.71 10.67
CA PRO A 6 -9.96 -6.27 10.91
C PRO A 6 -10.79 -5.51 9.87
N PHE A 7 -11.38 -6.21 8.89
CA PHE A 7 -12.16 -5.65 7.80
C PHE A 7 -13.65 -5.70 8.11
N HIS A 8 -14.29 -4.54 8.02
CA HIS A 8 -15.73 -4.41 7.93
C HIS A 8 -16.10 -3.91 6.55
N ILE A 9 -16.94 -4.63 5.83
CA ILE A 9 -17.40 -4.24 4.50
C ILE A 9 -18.80 -3.68 4.66
N ASP A 10 -19.03 -2.48 4.15
CA ASP A 10 -20.33 -1.81 4.23
C ASP A 10 -20.74 -1.38 2.81
N GLY A 11 -21.63 -2.17 2.20
CA GLY A 11 -22.17 -1.86 0.88
C GLY A 11 -23.31 -0.85 0.87
N SER A 12 -23.79 -0.40 2.04
CA SER A 12 -25.02 0.39 2.16
C SER A 12 -24.89 1.80 1.58
N SER A 13 -23.69 2.36 1.55
CA SER A 13 -23.42 3.72 1.05
C SER A 13 -23.43 3.82 -0.48
N GLY A 14 -23.39 2.69 -1.20
CA GLY A 14 -23.31 2.65 -2.66
C GLY A 14 -24.62 2.93 -3.42
N GLY A 15 -25.78 2.85 -2.74
CA GLY A 15 -27.09 2.98 -3.38
C GLY A 15 -27.28 2.07 -4.62
N ASN A 16 -28.30 2.33 -5.44
CA ASN A 16 -28.48 1.70 -6.76
C ASN A 16 -27.62 2.37 -7.85
N ILE A 17 -26.54 3.08 -7.47
CA ILE A 17 -25.77 3.99 -8.33
C ILE A 17 -25.02 3.21 -9.44
N TYR A 18 -24.94 1.90 -9.30
CA TYR A 18 -24.14 0.99 -10.12
C TYR A 18 -24.95 -0.03 -10.94
N GLY A 19 -26.25 0.21 -11.13
CA GLY A 19 -27.16 -0.74 -11.75
C GLY A 19 -27.43 -1.94 -10.83
N ASN A 20 -27.09 -3.16 -11.25
CA ASN A 20 -27.35 -4.40 -10.50
C ASN A 20 -26.48 -4.61 -9.24
N TRP A 21 -25.57 -3.69 -8.94
CA TRP A 21 -24.77 -3.74 -7.71
C TRP A 21 -25.60 -3.20 -6.55
N ASN A 22 -26.34 -4.08 -5.89
CA ASN A 22 -26.86 -3.81 -4.56
C ASN A 22 -25.76 -4.05 -3.50
N ALA A 23 -26.02 -3.65 -2.26
CA ALA A 23 -25.08 -3.82 -1.14
C ALA A 23 -24.58 -5.27 -1.00
N ALA A 24 -25.45 -6.26 -1.18
CA ALA A 24 -25.08 -7.67 -1.07
C ALA A 24 -24.11 -8.12 -2.16
N ASN A 25 -24.34 -7.73 -3.42
CA ASN A 25 -23.45 -8.03 -4.55
C ASN A 25 -22.08 -7.34 -4.36
N TYR A 26 -22.09 -6.10 -3.87
CA TYR A 26 -20.86 -5.39 -3.53
C TYR A 26 -20.06 -6.12 -2.45
N GLU A 27 -20.70 -6.44 -1.33
CA GLU A 27 -20.04 -7.10 -0.21
C GLU A 27 -19.49 -8.47 -0.61
N ALA A 28 -20.26 -9.25 -1.39
CA ALA A 28 -19.82 -10.53 -1.91
C ALA A 28 -18.57 -10.39 -2.82
N ALA A 29 -18.56 -9.39 -3.72
CA ALA A 29 -17.43 -9.13 -4.58
C ALA A 29 -16.17 -8.74 -3.79
N VAL A 30 -16.28 -7.83 -2.81
CA VAL A 30 -15.15 -7.45 -1.95
C VAL A 30 -14.66 -8.63 -1.11
N ARG A 31 -15.56 -9.46 -0.55
CA ARG A 31 -15.17 -10.68 0.19
C ARG A 31 -14.38 -11.64 -0.71
N CYS A 32 -14.76 -11.80 -1.97
CA CYS A 32 -14.03 -12.62 -2.93
C CYS A 32 -12.59 -12.10 -3.16
N VAL A 33 -12.43 -10.78 -3.34
CA VAL A 33 -11.09 -10.16 -3.46
C VAL A 33 -10.27 -10.36 -2.19
N LEU A 34 -10.82 -10.08 -1.01
CA LEU A 34 -10.13 -10.28 0.27
C LEU A 34 -9.75 -11.75 0.51
N THR A 35 -10.58 -12.69 0.06
CA THR A 35 -10.29 -14.13 0.16
C THR A 35 -9.07 -14.50 -0.68
N ARG A 36 -8.98 -13.99 -1.91
CA ARG A 36 -7.80 -14.16 -2.77
C ARG A 36 -6.54 -13.52 -2.18
N ILE A 37 -6.65 -12.33 -1.60
CA ILE A 37 -5.51 -11.70 -0.91
C ILE A 37 -5.06 -12.58 0.26
N ARG A 38 -6.00 -13.03 1.12
CA ARG A 38 -5.66 -13.81 2.32
C ARG A 38 -5.15 -15.23 2.04
N SER A 39 -5.36 -15.76 0.83
CA SER A 39 -4.78 -17.05 0.47
C SER A 39 -3.27 -16.98 0.23
N THR A 40 -2.70 -15.78 0.03
CA THR A 40 -1.25 -15.57 -0.14
C THR A 40 -0.54 -15.33 1.20
N THR A 41 0.77 -15.55 1.23
CA THR A 41 1.63 -15.33 2.39
C THR A 41 1.77 -13.83 2.68
N SER A 42 1.98 -13.01 1.65
CA SER A 42 2.03 -11.55 1.77
C SER A 42 0.70 -10.96 2.26
N GLY A 43 -0.44 -11.46 1.78
CA GLY A 43 -1.76 -11.02 2.25
C GLY A 43 -2.04 -11.39 3.71
N ARG A 44 -1.58 -12.56 4.17
CA ARG A 44 -1.63 -12.88 5.62
C ARG A 44 -0.71 -11.97 6.43
N ALA A 45 0.50 -11.69 5.95
CA ALA A 45 1.43 -10.77 6.61
C ALA A 45 0.84 -9.37 6.75
N LEU A 46 0.23 -8.84 5.68
CA LEU A 46 -0.46 -7.56 5.69
C LEU A 46 -1.64 -7.57 6.67
N ALA A 47 -2.51 -8.57 6.60
CA ALA A 47 -3.67 -8.70 7.48
C ALA A 47 -3.28 -8.74 8.98
N ASN A 48 -2.21 -9.45 9.32
CA ASN A 48 -1.71 -9.57 10.68
C ASN A 48 -1.05 -8.27 11.19
N SER A 49 -0.68 -7.34 10.30
CA SER A 49 -0.05 -6.07 10.70
C SER A 49 -1.04 -4.99 11.12
N ILE A 50 -2.33 -5.15 10.77
CA ILE A 50 -3.37 -4.14 10.97
C ILE A 50 -3.80 -4.11 12.44
N ARG A 51 -3.70 -2.92 13.05
CA ARG A 51 -3.99 -2.72 14.49
C ARG A 51 -5.39 -2.19 14.77
N HIS A 52 -5.97 -1.49 13.81
CA HIS A 52 -7.28 -0.86 13.92
C HIS A 52 -8.22 -1.32 12.82
N ARG A 53 -9.52 -1.21 13.06
CA ARG A 53 -10.55 -1.59 12.09
C ARG A 53 -10.40 -0.80 10.78
N ILE A 54 -10.51 -1.52 9.67
CA ILE A 54 -10.61 -0.98 8.31
C ILE A 54 -12.04 -1.18 7.84
N GLU A 55 -12.69 -0.10 7.46
CA GLU A 55 -14.02 -0.10 6.85
C GLU A 55 -13.87 0.01 5.33
N ILE A 56 -14.40 -0.92 4.55
CA ILE A 56 -14.37 -0.89 3.09
C ILE A 56 -15.76 -0.54 2.60
N VAL A 57 -15.87 0.57 1.88
CA VAL A 57 -17.10 1.11 1.32
C VAL A 57 -16.98 1.26 -0.19
N PRO A 58 -18.09 1.23 -0.95
CA PRO A 58 -18.08 1.58 -2.35
C PRO A 58 -17.49 2.97 -2.57
N TYR A 59 -16.79 3.15 -3.69
CA TYR A 59 -16.39 4.48 -4.13
C TYR A 59 -17.64 5.36 -4.35
N ASP A 60 -17.55 6.66 -4.10
CA ASP A 60 -18.70 7.58 -4.25
C ASP A 60 -18.63 8.37 -5.57
N PHE A 61 -19.15 7.78 -6.65
CA PHE A 61 -19.16 8.47 -7.95
C PHE A 61 -20.03 9.70 -8.01
N ARG A 62 -21.01 9.86 -7.12
CA ARG A 62 -21.90 11.04 -7.19
C ARG A 62 -21.10 12.33 -7.11
N ASN A 63 -20.05 12.31 -6.31
CA ASN A 63 -19.17 13.45 -6.10
C ASN A 63 -17.97 13.47 -7.08
N ARG A 64 -17.73 12.37 -7.81
CA ARG A 64 -16.56 12.19 -8.69
C ARG A 64 -16.89 11.33 -9.92
N PRO A 65 -17.83 11.73 -10.80
CA PRO A 65 -18.38 10.88 -11.86
C PRO A 65 -17.37 10.48 -12.95
N ASN A 66 -16.23 11.18 -13.04
CA ASN A 66 -15.17 10.93 -14.02
C ASN A 66 -13.86 10.45 -13.38
N GLN A 67 -13.89 10.00 -12.12
CA GLN A 67 -12.70 9.47 -11.45
C GLN A 67 -12.95 8.02 -11.07
N CYS A 68 -12.06 7.16 -11.54
CA CYS A 68 -12.00 5.77 -11.15
C CYS A 68 -10.77 5.58 -10.32
N ASP A 69 -10.98 5.50 -9.02
CA ASP A 69 -9.92 5.52 -8.05
C ASP A 69 -10.26 4.57 -6.90
N ALA A 70 -9.24 4.18 -6.15
CA ALA A 70 -9.39 3.57 -4.85
C ALA A 70 -8.60 4.42 -3.85
N GLY A 71 -9.10 4.56 -2.63
CA GLY A 71 -8.46 5.47 -1.68
C GLY A 71 -8.67 5.08 -0.24
N ALA A 72 -7.59 5.12 0.53
CA ALA A 72 -7.58 4.96 1.96
C ALA A 72 -7.63 6.30 2.69
N ASN A 73 -8.73 6.56 3.40
CA ASN A 73 -8.88 7.75 4.23
C ASN A 73 -8.78 7.40 5.71
N ILE A 74 -8.15 8.28 6.50
CA ILE A 74 -8.15 8.17 7.96
C ILE A 74 -9.58 8.36 8.46
N ARG A 75 -10.08 7.43 9.29
CA ARG A 75 -11.36 7.60 9.97
C ARG A 75 -11.12 8.44 11.22
N PRO A 76 -11.69 9.65 11.34
CA PRO A 76 -11.58 10.41 12.58
C PRO A 76 -12.19 9.56 13.73
N PRO A 77 -11.60 9.57 14.94
CA PRO A 77 -12.18 8.85 16.05
C PRO A 77 -13.59 9.39 16.30
N ARG A 78 -14.59 8.51 16.41
CA ARG A 78 -16.01 8.89 16.58
C ARG A 78 -16.31 9.70 17.84
N THR A 79 -15.34 9.89 18.73
CA THR A 79 -15.40 10.72 19.93
C THR A 79 -13.98 11.20 20.30
N VAL A 80 -13.60 12.41 19.87
CA VAL A 80 -12.57 13.17 20.56
C VAL A 80 -13.19 14.52 20.92
N PHE A 81 -13.58 14.68 22.18
CA PHE A 81 -13.77 16.00 22.75
C PHE A 81 -12.44 16.74 22.61
N ASN A 82 -12.49 17.95 22.04
CA ASN A 82 -11.35 18.84 21.91
C ASN A 82 -10.70 19.04 23.29
N VAL A 83 -9.53 18.44 23.51
CA VAL A 83 -8.64 18.83 24.61
C VAL A 83 -7.34 19.31 23.98
N SER A 84 -7.33 20.62 23.71
CA SER A 84 -6.19 21.37 23.21
C SER A 84 -5.04 21.25 24.21
N ARG A 85 -3.89 20.73 23.78
CA ARG A 85 -2.61 21.01 24.44
C ARG A 85 -1.67 21.57 23.39
N ALA A 86 -1.43 22.88 23.49
CA ALA A 86 -0.54 23.61 22.62
C ALA A 86 0.87 23.01 22.68
N MET A 87 1.41 22.63 21.52
CA MET A 87 2.86 22.50 21.37
C MET A 87 3.43 23.84 20.93
N ALA A 88 4.54 24.19 21.56
CA ALA A 88 5.20 25.48 21.48
C ALA A 88 5.62 25.82 20.05
N THR A 89 5.30 27.05 19.70
CA THR A 89 5.70 27.89 18.57
C THR A 89 7.09 27.60 18.02
N ASP A 90 7.16 27.26 16.73
CA ASP A 90 8.24 27.74 15.87
C ASP A 90 8.04 29.25 15.67
N VAL A 91 9.06 30.01 16.06
CA VAL A 91 9.17 31.46 15.89
C VAL A 91 9.44 31.73 14.41
N PHE A 92 8.81 32.75 13.83
CA PHE A 92 8.90 33.23 12.43
C PHE A 92 7.81 32.79 11.43
N ALA A 93 6.53 32.92 11.79
CA ALA A 93 5.51 33.26 10.79
C ALA A 93 4.40 34.14 11.39
N PRO A 94 3.99 35.25 10.74
CA PRO A 94 2.85 36.03 11.20
C PRO A 94 1.57 35.20 11.11
N ALA A 95 0.83 35.22 12.22
CA ALA A 95 -0.32 34.37 12.51
C ALA A 95 -1.44 34.48 11.46
N THR A 96 -1.53 33.48 10.59
CA THR A 96 -2.81 33.03 10.06
C THR A 96 -3.43 32.09 11.09
N PRO A 97 -4.75 32.13 11.35
CA PRO A 97 -5.41 31.15 12.20
C PRO A 97 -5.40 29.81 11.46
N THR A 98 -4.28 29.10 11.56
CA THR A 98 -4.14 27.75 11.02
C THR A 98 -5.05 26.87 11.85
N CYS A 99 -5.87 26.04 11.19
CA CYS A 99 -6.36 24.82 11.78
C CYS A 99 -5.15 24.13 12.39
N ALA A 100 -4.99 24.20 13.71
CA ALA A 100 -3.91 23.54 14.41
C ALA A 100 -4.02 22.07 14.00
N ALA A 101 -3.07 21.60 13.18
CA ALA A 101 -2.99 20.21 12.81
C ALA A 101 -2.92 19.45 14.13
N ILE A 102 -3.99 18.73 14.46
CA ILE A 102 -4.02 17.90 15.67
C ILE A 102 -2.92 16.88 15.45
N ALA A 103 -1.79 17.07 16.13
CA ALA A 103 -0.68 16.14 16.09
C ALA A 103 -1.22 14.78 16.54
N GLY A 104 -1.24 13.81 15.63
CA GLY A 104 -1.61 12.45 15.97
C GLY A 104 -0.66 11.90 17.02
N GLN A 105 -1.15 11.11 17.97
CA GLN A 105 -0.33 10.54 19.06
C GLN A 105 0.62 9.42 18.59
N GLY A 106 0.73 9.18 17.28
CA GLY A 106 1.50 8.06 16.73
C GLY A 106 0.92 6.68 17.03
N THR A 107 -0.26 6.59 17.64
CA THR A 107 -0.93 5.32 18.01
C THR A 107 -1.69 4.68 16.83
N GLY A 108 -1.76 5.39 15.70
CA GLY A 108 -2.57 5.04 14.55
C GLY A 108 -4.06 5.28 14.76
N SER A 109 -4.84 4.98 13.71
CA SER A 109 -6.29 5.17 13.66
C SER A 109 -6.95 4.10 12.78
N GLY A 110 -8.27 3.95 12.88
CA GLY A 110 -9.03 3.20 11.89
C GLY A 110 -8.98 3.88 10.52
N SER A 111 -9.27 3.14 9.46
CA SER A 111 -9.32 3.69 8.10
C SER A 111 -10.63 3.34 7.41
N GLN A 112 -11.05 4.19 6.49
CA GLN A 112 -12.12 3.91 5.54
C GLN A 112 -11.52 3.84 4.14
N LEU A 113 -11.65 2.68 3.49
CA LEU A 113 -11.25 2.44 2.12
C LEU A 113 -12.43 2.61 1.20
N GLN A 114 -12.31 3.50 0.23
CA GLN A 114 -13.24 3.60 -0.89
C GLN A 114 -12.71 2.71 -2.01
N TYR A 115 -13.42 1.63 -2.29
CA TYR A 115 -12.98 0.64 -3.28
C TYR A 115 -14.19 -0.06 -3.90
N THR A 116 -14.20 -0.13 -5.23
CA THR A 116 -15.22 -0.85 -5.99
C THR A 116 -14.55 -1.82 -6.96
N PRO A 117 -14.66 -3.15 -6.76
CA PRO A 117 -13.98 -4.14 -7.59
C PRO A 117 -14.27 -3.98 -9.09
N GLY A 118 -15.49 -3.55 -9.42
CA GLY A 118 -15.96 -3.40 -10.80
C GLY A 118 -15.14 -2.46 -11.67
N PHE A 119 -14.32 -1.55 -11.13
CA PHE A 119 -13.49 -0.65 -11.96
C PHE A 119 -12.30 -1.36 -12.57
N PHE A 120 -11.81 -2.39 -11.89
CA PHE A 120 -10.56 -3.08 -12.18
C PHE A 120 -10.77 -4.40 -12.93
N VAL A 121 -12.02 -4.78 -13.23
CA VAL A 121 -12.35 -6.03 -13.94
C VAL A 121 -12.62 -5.70 -15.41
N PRO A 122 -11.78 -6.14 -16.35
CA PRO A 122 -12.04 -5.96 -17.78
C PRO A 122 -13.41 -6.50 -18.17
N GLY A 123 -14.16 -5.74 -18.97
CA GLY A 123 -15.52 -6.10 -19.40
C GLY A 123 -16.62 -5.86 -18.35
N SER A 124 -16.28 -5.42 -17.14
CA SER A 124 -17.27 -4.90 -16.20
C SER A 124 -17.91 -3.62 -16.73
N ARG A 125 -19.20 -3.41 -16.45
CA ARG A 125 -19.92 -2.16 -16.78
C ARG A 125 -19.34 -0.92 -16.10
N LEU A 126 -18.62 -1.12 -14.99
CA LEU A 126 -17.97 -0.04 -14.25
C LEU A 126 -16.49 0.10 -14.62
N HIS A 127 -15.99 -0.68 -15.57
CA HIS A 127 -14.57 -0.67 -15.93
C HIS A 127 -14.19 0.68 -16.54
N CYS A 128 -13.14 1.27 -15.99
CA CYS A 128 -12.67 2.60 -16.39
C CYS A 128 -11.21 2.84 -16.01
N ILE A 129 -10.48 1.77 -15.69
CA ILE A 129 -9.07 1.80 -15.32
C ILE A 129 -8.34 0.87 -16.26
N ASP A 130 -7.38 1.40 -17.01
CA ASP A 130 -6.62 0.60 -17.95
C ASP A 130 -5.81 -0.49 -17.21
N PRO A 131 -5.71 -1.70 -17.79
CA PRO A 131 -4.92 -2.77 -17.21
C PRO A 131 -3.44 -2.40 -17.19
N GLY A 132 -2.73 -2.88 -16.18
CA GLY A 132 -1.28 -2.73 -16.06
C GLY A 132 -0.76 -3.24 -14.72
N PRO A 133 0.57 -3.23 -14.52
CA PRO A 133 1.20 -3.60 -13.26
C PRO A 133 0.60 -2.87 -12.07
N GLY A 134 0.15 -3.63 -11.06
CA GLY A 134 -0.47 -3.08 -9.85
C GLY A 134 -1.94 -2.66 -10.01
N MET A 135 -2.57 -2.92 -11.16
CA MET A 135 -3.98 -2.56 -11.43
C MET A 135 -4.92 -3.76 -11.46
N ALA A 136 -4.44 -4.99 -11.19
CA ALA A 136 -5.37 -6.10 -11.00
C ALA A 136 -6.29 -5.79 -9.81
N VAL A 137 -7.53 -6.28 -9.88
CA VAL A 137 -8.57 -6.00 -8.89
C VAL A 137 -8.11 -6.26 -7.44
N ASP A 138 -7.34 -7.31 -7.20
CA ASP A 138 -6.76 -7.64 -5.90
C ASP A 138 -5.49 -6.84 -5.58
N GLU A 139 -4.68 -6.46 -6.57
CA GLU A 139 -3.52 -5.56 -6.36
C GLU A 139 -3.97 -4.17 -5.92
N ALA A 140 -5.01 -3.61 -6.55
CA ALA A 140 -5.55 -2.31 -6.18
C ALA A 140 -6.11 -2.31 -4.74
N LEU A 141 -6.88 -3.33 -4.35
CA LEU A 141 -7.34 -3.44 -2.97
C LEU A 141 -6.18 -3.66 -2.00
N TYR A 142 -5.19 -4.47 -2.38
CA TYR A 142 -4.01 -4.72 -1.57
C TYR A 142 -3.23 -3.42 -1.31
N HIS A 143 -3.04 -2.59 -2.35
CA HIS A 143 -2.40 -1.27 -2.25
C HIS A 143 -3.09 -0.37 -1.23
N GLU A 144 -4.42 -0.25 -1.31
CA GLU A 144 -5.18 0.55 -0.34
C GLU A 144 -5.13 0.00 1.09
N ILE A 145 -5.09 -1.33 1.24
CA ILE A 145 -4.90 -1.94 2.57
C ILE A 145 -3.51 -1.61 3.14
N VAL A 146 -2.47 -1.44 2.31
CA VAL A 146 -1.15 -0.99 2.79
C VAL A 146 -1.24 0.41 3.37
N HIS A 147 -1.90 1.34 2.68
CA HIS A 147 -2.14 2.69 3.20
C HIS A 147 -2.91 2.65 4.53
N ALA A 148 -3.97 1.86 4.61
CA ALA A 148 -4.71 1.68 5.86
C ALA A 148 -3.88 1.01 6.97
N ALA A 149 -2.98 0.08 6.64
CA ALA A 149 -2.07 -0.52 7.60
C ALA A 149 -1.10 0.54 8.17
N MET A 150 -0.56 1.42 7.32
CA MET A 150 0.28 2.55 7.74
C MET A 150 -0.50 3.53 8.63
N ASN A 151 -1.73 3.90 8.25
CA ASN A 151 -2.63 4.70 9.09
C ASN A 151 -2.89 4.03 10.44
N SER A 152 -3.10 2.71 10.45
CA SER A 152 -3.34 1.94 11.68
C SER A 152 -2.11 1.83 12.59
N ALA A 153 -0.92 1.99 12.03
CA ALA A 153 0.33 1.99 12.79
C ALA A 153 0.77 3.39 13.21
N GLY A 154 0.10 4.46 12.74
CA GLY A 154 0.59 5.83 12.91
C GLY A 154 1.86 6.12 12.10
N ALA A 155 2.07 5.36 11.02
CA ALA A 155 3.26 5.39 10.18
C ALA A 155 3.05 6.13 8.85
N ALA A 156 1.86 6.68 8.61
CA ALA A 156 1.56 7.49 7.42
C ALA A 156 2.41 8.77 7.43
N THR A 157 3.05 9.06 6.31
CA THR A 157 3.91 10.21 6.09
C THR A 157 3.69 10.74 4.66
N PRO A 158 2.69 11.63 4.46
CA PRO A 158 2.27 12.10 3.14
C PRO A 158 3.23 13.12 2.52
N HIS A 159 4.50 13.10 2.90
CA HIS A 159 5.49 14.05 2.40
C HIS A 159 5.91 13.70 0.97
N PRO A 160 5.93 14.69 0.06
CA PRO A 160 6.38 14.47 -1.30
C PRO A 160 7.84 13.97 -1.37
N LEU A 161 8.08 12.97 -2.22
CA LEU A 161 9.42 12.54 -2.58
C LEU A 161 9.99 13.44 -3.68
N ARG A 162 11.32 13.48 -3.77
CA ARG A 162 12.06 14.32 -4.71
C ARG A 162 13.14 13.53 -5.44
N GLY A 163 13.65 14.09 -6.52
CA GLY A 163 14.76 13.51 -7.27
C GLY A 163 14.38 12.18 -7.91
N PHE A 164 15.24 11.17 -7.78
CA PHE A 164 15.03 9.86 -8.40
C PHE A 164 13.69 9.23 -8.02
N LEU A 165 13.18 9.45 -6.80
CA LEU A 165 11.96 8.84 -6.29
C LEU A 165 10.68 9.68 -6.49
N GLN A 166 10.77 10.83 -7.16
CA GLN A 166 9.60 11.71 -7.37
C GLN A 166 8.45 11.04 -8.13
N HIS A 167 8.77 10.01 -8.93
CA HIS A 167 7.81 9.22 -9.69
C HIS A 167 7.00 8.27 -8.81
N PHE A 168 7.15 8.27 -7.48
CA PHE A 168 6.21 7.66 -6.54
C PHE A 168 5.32 8.71 -5.85
N GLN A 169 5.53 10.00 -6.09
CA GLN A 169 4.91 11.15 -5.42
C GLN A 169 5.20 11.29 -3.92
N SER A 170 4.93 10.28 -3.08
CA SER A 170 5.06 10.37 -1.62
C SER A 170 5.70 9.12 -1.02
N PHE A 171 6.13 9.21 0.25
CA PHE A 171 6.65 8.04 0.98
C PHE A 171 5.58 6.94 1.15
N ASP A 172 4.33 7.34 1.35
CA ASP A 172 3.22 6.41 1.55
C ASP A 172 2.94 5.64 0.25
N GLU A 173 2.88 6.34 -0.88
CA GLU A 173 2.72 5.72 -2.20
C GLU A 173 3.93 4.84 -2.58
N TYR A 174 5.16 5.29 -2.29
CA TYR A 174 6.34 4.44 -2.43
C TYR A 174 6.17 3.13 -1.64
N THR A 175 5.77 3.24 -0.38
CA THR A 175 5.60 2.07 0.50
C THR A 175 4.50 1.15 -0.04
N ALA A 176 3.35 1.70 -0.42
CA ALA A 176 2.23 0.97 -0.97
C ALA A 176 2.61 0.25 -2.27
N VAL A 177 3.28 0.91 -3.21
CA VAL A 177 3.75 0.26 -4.45
C VAL A 177 4.74 -0.86 -4.15
N ILE A 178 5.74 -0.65 -3.29
CA ILE A 178 6.74 -1.69 -3.01
C ILE A 178 6.14 -2.90 -2.29
N VAL A 179 5.25 -2.69 -1.31
CA VAL A 179 4.58 -3.79 -0.61
C VAL A 179 3.64 -4.52 -1.56
N THR A 180 2.93 -3.81 -2.45
CA THR A 180 2.11 -4.40 -3.51
C THR A 180 2.97 -5.21 -4.49
N ASN A 181 4.15 -4.74 -4.88
CA ASN A 181 5.06 -5.51 -5.74
C ASN A 181 5.54 -6.82 -5.11
N VAL A 182 5.66 -6.92 -3.78
CA VAL A 182 5.93 -8.21 -3.11
C VAL A 182 4.76 -9.18 -3.31
N PHE A 183 3.52 -8.69 -3.22
CA PHE A 183 2.31 -9.46 -3.52
C PHE A 183 2.20 -9.83 -5.01
N SER A 184 2.45 -8.89 -5.93
CA SER A 184 2.50 -9.13 -7.37
C SER A 184 3.57 -10.19 -7.70
N SER A 185 4.75 -10.11 -7.07
CA SER A 185 5.81 -11.11 -7.28
C SER A 185 5.44 -12.49 -6.73
N GLU A 186 4.78 -12.58 -5.58
CA GLU A 186 4.27 -13.86 -5.04
C GLU A 186 3.19 -14.47 -5.96
N THR A 187 2.40 -13.63 -6.62
CA THR A 187 1.29 -14.05 -7.49
C THR A 187 1.68 -14.16 -8.98
N GLY A 188 2.96 -13.99 -9.31
CA GLY A 188 3.49 -14.16 -10.67
C GLY A 188 3.06 -13.06 -11.64
N ARG A 189 2.85 -11.83 -11.16
CA ARG A 189 2.44 -10.66 -11.94
C ARG A 189 3.58 -9.68 -12.16
N ASP A 190 3.40 -8.80 -13.15
CA ASP A 190 4.32 -7.71 -13.44
C ASP A 190 4.38 -6.72 -12.27
N LEU A 191 5.56 -6.12 -12.09
CA LEU A 191 5.85 -5.20 -10.99
C LEU A 191 5.71 -3.76 -11.45
N ARG A 192 5.18 -2.90 -10.58
CA ARG A 192 4.95 -1.48 -10.84
C ARG A 192 6.15 -0.63 -10.42
N GLY A 193 6.64 0.19 -11.32
CA GLY A 193 7.81 1.06 -11.11
C GLY A 193 7.48 2.50 -10.74
N SER A 194 6.22 2.95 -10.80
CA SER A 194 5.84 4.35 -10.58
C SER A 194 4.40 4.57 -10.11
N TYR A 195 4.14 5.78 -9.60
CA TYR A 195 2.84 6.35 -9.25
C TYR A 195 2.81 7.87 -9.55
N PRO A 196 1.79 8.41 -10.24
CA PRO A 196 0.64 7.73 -10.79
C PRO A 196 1.01 7.05 -12.12
N GLY A 197 0.32 5.95 -12.46
CA GLY A 197 0.56 5.21 -13.71
C GLY A 197 1.05 3.78 -13.52
N THR A 198 1.17 3.05 -14.63
CA THR A 198 1.37 1.59 -14.65
C THR A 198 2.72 1.19 -15.25
N THR A 199 3.71 2.08 -15.20
CA THR A 199 5.03 1.80 -15.77
C THR A 199 5.64 0.55 -15.11
N PRO A 200 6.07 -0.46 -15.87
CA PRO A 200 6.71 -1.64 -15.31
C PRO A 200 8.03 -1.31 -14.60
N LEU A 201 8.36 -2.06 -13.55
CA LEU A 201 9.68 -2.00 -12.90
C LEU A 201 10.70 -2.78 -13.75
N HIS A 202 11.58 -2.07 -14.44
CA HIS A 202 12.52 -2.66 -15.40
C HIS A 202 13.68 -3.47 -14.78
N ASP A 203 14.15 -3.12 -13.57
CA ASP A 203 15.25 -3.82 -12.89
C ASP A 203 14.89 -4.21 -11.45
N PRO A 204 14.07 -5.27 -11.27
CA PRO A 204 13.70 -5.74 -9.95
C PRO A 204 14.91 -6.25 -9.13
N ALA A 205 15.91 -6.83 -9.79
CA ALA A 205 17.08 -7.42 -9.12
C ALA A 205 18.03 -6.35 -8.57
N GLY A 206 18.27 -5.27 -9.32
CA GLY A 206 19.09 -4.14 -8.88
C GLY A 206 18.34 -3.12 -8.02
N PHE A 207 17.02 -3.27 -7.82
CA PHE A 207 16.20 -2.30 -7.11
C PHE A 207 16.76 -1.93 -5.73
N TYR A 208 17.07 -2.92 -4.88
CA TYR A 208 17.59 -2.68 -3.52
C TYR A 208 19.04 -2.20 -3.50
N ALA A 209 19.83 -2.48 -4.54
CA ALA A 209 21.24 -2.07 -4.60
C ALA A 209 21.41 -0.54 -4.76
N ARG A 210 20.35 0.19 -5.14
CA ARG A 210 20.37 1.65 -5.24
C ARG A 210 20.24 2.27 -3.84
N ASN A 211 21.14 3.18 -3.48
CA ASN A 211 21.18 3.81 -2.16
C ASN A 211 19.84 4.46 -1.74
N ASP A 212 19.17 5.16 -2.64
CA ASP A 212 17.88 5.79 -2.36
C ASP A 212 16.81 4.76 -1.98
N ASN A 213 16.75 3.64 -2.72
CA ASN A 213 15.84 2.55 -2.41
C ASN A 213 16.22 1.85 -1.11
N ALA A 214 17.51 1.49 -0.91
CA ALA A 214 17.96 0.87 0.33
C ALA A 214 17.61 1.72 1.56
N PHE A 215 17.81 3.04 1.48
CA PHE A 215 17.46 3.99 2.52
C PHE A 215 15.96 3.98 2.82
N MET A 216 15.13 4.08 1.78
CA MET A 216 13.67 4.10 1.90
C MET A 216 13.12 2.79 2.44
N ILE A 217 13.59 1.65 1.93
CA ILE A 217 13.25 0.32 2.45
C ILE A 217 13.62 0.21 3.93
N GLY A 218 14.82 0.67 4.31
CA GLY A 218 15.21 0.70 5.72
C GLY A 218 14.31 1.58 6.57
N ARG A 219 13.82 2.71 6.04
CA ARG A 219 12.83 3.55 6.71
C ARG A 219 11.50 2.82 6.89
N VAL A 220 10.98 2.14 5.85
CA VAL A 220 9.76 1.31 5.96
C VAL A 220 9.93 0.22 7.02
N CYS A 221 11.07 -0.49 7.01
CA CYS A 221 11.36 -1.55 7.99
C CYS A 221 11.42 -1.07 9.44
N ARG A 222 11.77 0.20 9.68
CA ARG A 222 11.76 0.82 11.02
C ARG A 222 10.36 1.28 11.44
N LEU A 223 9.57 1.80 10.50
CA LEU A 223 8.21 2.28 10.76
C LEU A 223 7.20 1.14 10.90
N MET A 224 7.35 0.08 10.11
CA MET A 224 6.41 -1.04 10.00
C MET A 224 7.06 -2.41 10.29
N PRO A 225 7.83 -2.59 11.38
CA PRO A 225 8.68 -3.76 11.57
C PRO A 225 7.91 -5.09 11.67
N VAL A 226 6.67 -5.07 12.16
CA VAL A 226 5.82 -6.27 12.22
C VAL A 226 5.50 -6.74 10.80
N LEU A 227 5.04 -5.82 9.93
CA LEU A 227 4.72 -6.12 8.55
C LEU A 227 5.96 -6.56 7.77
N THR A 228 7.03 -5.76 7.79
CA THR A 228 8.19 -5.99 6.93
C THR A 228 8.97 -7.25 7.30
N ARG A 229 9.01 -7.65 8.57
CA ARG A 229 9.63 -8.92 8.98
C ARG A 229 8.87 -10.13 8.45
N GLU A 230 7.54 -10.09 8.44
CA GLU A 230 6.73 -11.16 7.85
C GLU A 230 6.83 -11.15 6.32
N LEU A 231 6.77 -9.97 5.69
CA LEU A 231 6.96 -9.85 4.23
C LEU A 231 8.33 -10.36 3.77
N ALA A 232 9.40 -10.12 4.53
CA ALA A 232 10.75 -10.61 4.19
C ALA A 232 10.83 -12.13 4.04
N ARG A 233 9.91 -12.88 4.67
CA ARG A 233 9.83 -14.35 4.61
C ARG A 233 9.00 -14.87 3.43
N VAL A 234 8.26 -14.02 2.73
CA VAL A 234 7.42 -14.41 1.58
C VAL A 234 8.32 -14.94 0.46
N PRO A 235 8.13 -16.18 -0.03
CA PRO A 235 8.95 -16.75 -1.09
C PRO A 235 8.55 -16.21 -2.46
N CYS A 236 9.22 -15.14 -2.89
CA CYS A 236 9.03 -14.52 -4.20
C CYS A 236 10.35 -13.94 -4.74
N ASN A 237 10.36 -13.61 -6.04
CA ASN A 237 11.53 -13.11 -6.77
C ASN A 237 11.90 -11.68 -6.37
N PHE A 238 10.91 -10.79 -6.21
CA PHE A 238 11.12 -9.42 -5.77
C PHE A 238 10.73 -9.26 -4.30
N ASN A 239 11.74 -9.08 -3.43
CA ASN A 239 11.52 -8.86 -2.01
C ASN A 239 12.64 -8.01 -1.38
N PRO A 240 12.58 -6.67 -1.49
CA PRO A 240 13.62 -5.80 -0.95
C PRO A 240 13.67 -5.81 0.59
N PHE A 241 12.59 -6.18 1.28
CA PHE A 241 12.60 -6.33 2.74
C PHE A 241 13.49 -7.49 3.18
N ARG A 242 13.49 -8.60 2.42
CA ARG A 242 14.40 -9.73 2.66
C ARG A 242 15.85 -9.31 2.56
N GLU A 243 16.20 -8.52 1.55
CA GLU A 243 17.56 -8.02 1.36
C GLU A 243 17.98 -7.07 2.50
N PHE A 244 17.08 -6.20 2.96
CA PHE A 244 17.33 -5.35 4.13
C PHE A 244 17.65 -6.15 5.40
N TYR A 245 16.85 -7.16 5.74
CA TYR A 245 17.07 -7.95 6.95
C TYR A 245 18.29 -8.87 6.84
N ARG A 246 18.63 -9.36 5.65
CA ARG A 246 19.90 -10.09 5.41
C ARG A 246 21.10 -9.19 5.66
N ALA A 247 21.13 -8.03 5.02
CA ALA A 247 22.22 -7.06 5.17
C ALA A 247 22.39 -6.62 6.64
N SER A 248 21.28 -6.39 7.35
CA SER A 248 21.29 -5.99 8.76
C SER A 248 21.77 -7.09 9.71
N ALA A 249 21.63 -8.37 9.33
CA ALA A 249 22.10 -9.51 10.11
C ALA A 249 23.60 -9.81 9.89
N GLY A 250 24.31 -8.99 9.11
CA GLY A 250 25.69 -9.29 8.70
C GLY A 250 25.79 -10.47 7.72
N LEU A 251 24.66 -10.96 7.21
CA LEU A 251 24.64 -11.94 6.13
C LEU A 251 24.97 -11.16 4.85
N THR A 252 26.21 -11.32 4.38
CA THR A 252 26.63 -10.73 3.11
C THR A 252 25.66 -11.15 2.01
N PRO A 253 25.19 -10.22 1.15
CA PRO A 253 24.35 -10.58 0.02
C PRO A 253 25.06 -11.68 -0.77
N HIS A 254 24.32 -12.72 -1.15
CA HIS A 254 24.80 -13.68 -2.13
C HIS A 254 25.09 -12.88 -3.39
N SER A 255 26.35 -12.47 -3.56
CA SER A 255 26.83 -11.92 -4.81
C SER A 255 26.60 -13.03 -5.82
N THR A 256 25.55 -12.89 -6.62
CA THR A 256 25.43 -13.57 -7.90
C THR A 256 26.55 -13.00 -8.76
N ARG A 257 27.80 -13.37 -8.46
CA ARG A 257 28.92 -13.21 -9.36
C ARG A 257 28.53 -14.04 -10.56
N ALA A 258 28.06 -13.37 -11.60
CA ALA A 258 27.99 -13.93 -12.94
C ALA A 258 29.36 -14.58 -13.19
N ASN A 259 29.33 -15.91 -13.33
CA ASN A 259 30.51 -16.70 -13.63
C ASN A 259 30.87 -16.45 -15.10
N THR A 260 31.50 -15.30 -15.38
CA THR A 260 32.17 -15.03 -16.66
C THR A 260 33.61 -15.56 -16.58
N ARG A 261 33.75 -16.88 -16.57
CA ARG A 261 34.89 -17.58 -17.18
C ARG A 261 34.31 -18.21 -18.45
N GLY A 262 34.61 -17.76 -19.65
CA GLY A 262 35.95 -17.60 -20.19
C GLY A 262 36.18 -18.77 -21.15
N THR A 263 35.80 -18.60 -22.42
CA THR A 263 36.34 -19.41 -23.51
C THR A 263 37.11 -18.48 -24.43
N SER A 264 38.43 -18.61 -24.27
CA SER A 264 39.54 -18.19 -25.12
C SER A 264 39.25 -18.14 -26.62
N LEU A 265 39.63 -17.02 -27.24
CA LEU A 265 40.22 -17.04 -28.59
C LEU A 265 41.59 -17.72 -28.53
N PRO A 266 41.96 -18.44 -29.60
CA PRO A 266 43.25 -18.14 -30.20
C PRO A 266 43.18 -18.05 -31.74
N PHE A 267 43.94 -17.06 -32.24
CA PHE A 267 44.33 -16.75 -33.63
C PHE A 267 43.28 -16.17 -34.58
#